data_AF-A0A240EPE4-F1
#
_entry.id   AF-A0A240EPE4-F1
#
_cell.length_a   1.000
_cell.length_b   1.000
_cell.length_c   1.000
_cell.angle_alpha   90.00
_cell.angle_beta   90.00
_cell.angle_gamma   90.00
#
_symmetry.space_group_name_H-M   'P 1'
#
loop_
_entity.id
_entity.type
_entity.pdbx_description
1 polymer ?
#
loop_
_entity_poly.entity_id
_entity_poly.type
_entity_poly.pdbx_seq_one_letter_code
_entity_poly.pdbx_strand_id
1 'polypeptide(L)'
;MTTSNNTYVKRTQRDYTLGFKLLVSLSIKERSVRETRQAELAPVNGMVLELRRFIPRLGTRKLYFFWKPKLIAKGTKIGRDALFDYLREESLLVKPKRSYTKTTNSRH
;
A
#
# COMPACT_ATOMS: atom_id res chain seq x y z
N MET A 1 22.38 -38.33 19.41
CA MET A 1 23.07 -37.50 18.40
C MET A 1 22.38 -37.72 17.07
N THR A 2 21.54 -36.79 16.63
CA THR A 2 20.78 -36.91 15.37
C THR A 2 21.59 -36.31 14.23
N THR A 3 22.09 -37.18 13.34
CA THR A 3 22.86 -36.80 12.17
C THR A 3 21.95 -36.11 11.15
N SER A 4 22.13 -34.81 10.95
CA SER A 4 21.47 -34.06 9.86
C SER A 4 22.08 -34.52 8.52
N ASN A 5 21.34 -35.33 7.78
CA ASN A 5 21.67 -35.68 6.40
C ASN A 5 21.44 -34.45 5.51
N ASN A 6 22.45 -33.58 5.41
CA ASN A 6 22.50 -32.53 4.41
C ASN A 6 22.79 -33.17 3.04
N THR A 7 21.74 -33.66 2.39
CA THR A 7 21.80 -34.15 1.01
C THR A 7 22.04 -32.96 0.08
N TYR A 8 23.31 -32.68 -0.21
CA TYR A 8 23.68 -31.75 -1.27
C TYR A 8 23.27 -32.34 -2.62
N VAL A 9 22.04 -32.04 -3.06
CA VAL A 9 21.55 -32.36 -4.40
C VAL A 9 22.07 -31.28 -5.35
N LYS A 10 22.91 -31.67 -6.32
CA LYS A 10 23.36 -30.76 -7.38
C LYS A 10 22.14 -30.32 -8.19
N ARG A 11 21.76 -29.04 -8.04
CA ARG A 11 20.67 -28.40 -8.77
C ARG A 11 20.94 -28.54 -10.27
N THR A 12 20.05 -29.22 -10.98
CA THR A 12 20.15 -29.41 -12.43
C THR A 12 19.57 -28.19 -13.14
N GLN A 13 19.93 -27.97 -14.41
CA GLN A 13 19.48 -26.81 -15.20
C GLN A 13 17.93 -26.68 -15.27
N ARG A 14 17.20 -27.77 -15.02
CA ARG A 14 15.72 -27.81 -14.90
C ARG A 14 15.20 -27.07 -13.65
N ASP A 15 15.96 -27.03 -12.55
CA ASP A 15 15.56 -26.37 -11.30
C ASP A 15 15.54 -24.83 -11.42
N TYR A 16 16.33 -24.28 -12.36
CA TYR A 16 16.34 -22.84 -12.68
C TYR A 16 15.08 -22.40 -13.43
N THR A 17 14.42 -23.33 -14.14
CA THR A 17 13.18 -23.01 -14.87
C THR A 17 11.96 -23.00 -13.97
N LEU A 18 11.90 -23.85 -12.94
CA LEU A 18 10.79 -23.86 -11.98
C LEU A 18 10.86 -22.68 -11.01
N GLY A 19 12.03 -22.36 -10.47
CA GLY A 19 12.19 -21.23 -9.54
C GLY A 19 11.87 -19.87 -10.20
N PHE A 20 12.35 -19.65 -11.42
CA PHE A 20 12.08 -18.42 -12.18
C PHE A 20 10.60 -18.34 -12.62
N LYS A 21 10.02 -19.44 -13.10
CA LYS A 21 8.61 -19.50 -13.50
C LYS A 21 7.67 -19.35 -12.30
N LEU A 22 8.02 -19.87 -11.12
CA LEU A 22 7.31 -19.63 -9.86
C LEU A 22 7.40 -18.17 -9.42
N LEU A 23 8.58 -17.55 -9.48
CA LEU A 23 8.75 -16.12 -9.14
C LEU A 23 7.92 -15.21 -10.05
N VAL A 24 7.96 -15.47 -11.37
CA VAL A 24 7.19 -14.72 -12.37
C VAL A 24 5.69 -14.93 -12.16
N SER A 25 5.22 -16.16 -12.00
CA SER A 25 3.79 -16.45 -11.79
C SER A 25 3.25 -15.92 -10.45
N LEU A 26 4.04 -15.96 -9.37
CA LEU A 26 3.70 -15.32 -8.09
C LEU A 26 3.56 -13.81 -8.27
N SER A 27 4.51 -13.17 -8.97
CA SER A 27 4.43 -11.72 -9.24
C SER A 27 3.21 -11.32 -10.09
N ILE A 28 2.82 -12.16 -11.07
CA ILE A 28 1.63 -11.94 -11.89
C ILE A 28 0.35 -12.13 -11.07
N LYS A 29 0.31 -13.16 -10.22
CA LYS A 29 -0.82 -13.43 -9.32
C LYS A 29 -0.99 -12.34 -8.25
N GLU A 30 0.12 -11.81 -7.74
CA GLU A 30 0.09 -10.66 -6.84
C GLU A 30 -0.41 -9.39 -7.54
N ARG A 31 -0.04 -9.17 -8.81
CA ARG A 31 -0.54 -8.03 -9.59
C ARG A 31 -2.05 -8.13 -9.84
N SER A 32 -2.57 -9.28 -10.26
CA SER A 32 -4.00 -9.42 -10.57
C SER A 32 -4.91 -9.21 -9.34
N VAL A 33 -4.48 -9.69 -8.17
CA VAL A 33 -5.22 -9.47 -6.90
C VAL A 33 -5.14 -8.00 -6.44
N ARG A 34 -4.07 -7.29 -6.78
CA ARG A 34 -3.95 -5.85 -6.49
C ARG A 34 -4.82 -5.03 -7.44
N GLU A 35 -4.86 -5.38 -8.72
CA GLU A 35 -5.69 -4.72 -9.74
C GLU A 35 -7.18 -4.83 -9.43
N THR A 36 -7.66 -6.00 -9.01
CA THR A 36 -9.07 -6.16 -8.60
C THR A 36 -9.42 -5.31 -7.38
N ARG A 37 -8.52 -5.26 -6.38
CA ARG A 37 -8.67 -4.38 -5.22
C ARG A 37 -8.63 -2.89 -5.60
N GLN A 38 -7.78 -2.49 -6.54
CA GLN A 38 -7.73 -1.11 -7.01
C GLN A 38 -9.04 -0.73 -7.73
N ALA A 39 -9.63 -1.63 -8.51
CA ALA A 39 -10.92 -1.40 -9.17
C ALA A 39 -12.07 -1.24 -8.18
N GLU A 40 -12.13 -2.07 -7.13
CA GLU A 40 -13.12 -1.94 -6.05
C GLU A 40 -13.01 -0.61 -5.29
N LEU A 41 -11.80 -0.04 -5.24
CA LEU A 41 -11.48 1.15 -4.46
C LEU A 41 -11.40 2.44 -5.27
N ALA A 42 -11.44 2.36 -6.60
CA ALA A 42 -11.57 3.50 -7.50
C ALA A 42 -12.62 4.55 -7.07
N PRO A 43 -13.84 4.20 -6.64
CA PRO A 43 -14.82 5.18 -6.18
C PRO A 43 -14.42 5.89 -4.86
N VAL A 44 -13.52 5.31 -4.07
CA VAL A 44 -13.01 5.94 -2.84
C VAL A 44 -12.11 7.12 -3.19
N ASN A 45 -11.31 7.04 -4.26
CA ASN A 45 -10.42 8.12 -4.68
C ASN A 45 -11.19 9.42 -4.96
N GLY A 46 -12.30 9.35 -5.73
CA GLY A 46 -13.16 10.50 -6.00
C GLY A 46 -13.66 11.18 -4.72
N MET A 47 -14.08 10.38 -3.72
CA MET A 47 -14.52 10.91 -2.42
C MET A 47 -13.38 11.62 -1.68
N VAL A 48 -12.14 11.13 -1.76
CA VAL A 48 -10.96 11.76 -1.15
C VAL A 48 -10.72 13.12 -1.75
N LEU A 49 -10.75 13.20 -3.08
CA LEU A 49 -10.48 14.43 -3.80
C LEU A 49 -11.53 15.50 -3.47
N GLU A 50 -12.80 15.12 -3.43
CA GLU A 50 -13.87 16.05 -3.03
C GLU A 50 -13.67 16.59 -1.62
N LEU A 51 -13.42 15.74 -0.63
CA LEU A 51 -13.18 16.22 0.74
C LEU A 51 -11.93 17.09 0.86
N ARG A 52 -10.90 16.81 0.07
CA ARG A 52 -9.67 17.62 0.08
C ARG A 52 -9.82 18.99 -0.56
N ARG A 53 -10.80 19.18 -1.44
CA ARG A 53 -11.13 20.53 -1.94
C ARG A 53 -11.57 21.45 -0.79
N PHE A 54 -12.29 20.91 0.19
CA PHE A 54 -12.73 21.66 1.37
C PHE A 54 -11.66 21.70 2.47
N ILE A 55 -10.97 20.58 2.74
CA ILE A 55 -9.98 20.47 3.82
C ILE A 55 -8.68 19.82 3.28
N PRO A 56 -7.74 20.62 2.72
CA PRO A 56 -6.61 20.10 1.95
C PRO A 56 -5.60 19.28 2.75
N ARG A 57 -5.54 19.47 4.08
CA ARG A 57 -4.57 18.79 4.97
C ARG A 57 -5.22 17.73 5.87
N LEU A 58 -6.41 17.24 5.51
CA LEU A 58 -7.07 16.22 6.29
C LEU A 58 -6.31 14.89 6.21
N GLY A 59 -5.87 14.40 7.38
CA GLY A 59 -5.18 13.12 7.49
C GLY A 59 -6.11 11.92 7.21
N THR A 60 -5.53 10.85 6.67
CA THR A 60 -6.22 9.60 6.31
C THR A 60 -6.93 8.93 7.48
N ARG A 61 -6.41 9.07 8.71
CA ARG A 61 -7.07 8.57 9.93
C ARG A 61 -8.41 9.26 10.20
N LYS A 62 -8.51 10.56 9.92
CA LYS A 62 -9.77 11.32 10.05
C LYS A 62 -10.71 11.03 8.88
N LEU A 63 -10.18 10.87 7.67
CA LEU A 63 -10.94 10.39 6.50
C LEU A 63 -11.59 9.03 6.76
N TYR A 64 -10.82 8.08 7.32
CA TYR A 64 -11.32 6.77 7.68
C TYR A 64 -12.50 6.85 8.66
N PHE A 65 -12.39 7.66 9.71
CA PHE A 65 -13.48 7.83 10.67
C PHE A 65 -14.75 8.39 10.01
N PHE A 66 -14.59 9.41 9.16
CA PHE A 66 -15.71 10.06 8.47
C PHE A 66 -16.41 9.13 7.47
N TRP A 67 -15.66 8.24 6.81
CA TRP A 67 -16.22 7.31 5.84
C TRP A 67 -16.51 5.93 6.36
N LYS A 68 -16.04 5.56 7.54
CA LYS A 68 -16.39 4.30 8.18
C LYS A 68 -17.90 3.99 8.08
N PRO A 69 -18.82 4.91 8.40
CA PRO A 69 -20.26 4.65 8.21
C PRO A 69 -20.65 4.47 6.74
N LYS A 70 -20.09 5.26 5.82
CA LYS A 70 -20.38 5.17 4.37
C LYS A 70 -19.83 3.89 3.73
N LEU A 71 -18.68 3.41 4.20
CA LEU A 71 -18.03 2.17 3.74
C LEU A 71 -18.80 0.95 4.22
N ILE A 72 -19.29 0.97 5.47
CA ILE A 72 -20.18 -0.07 6.00
C ILE A 72 -21.47 -0.14 5.18
N ALA A 73 -22.09 1.01 4.88
CA ALA A 73 -23.30 1.07 4.06
C ALA A 73 -23.08 0.55 2.62
N LYS A 74 -21.88 0.74 2.06
CA LYS A 74 -21.48 0.20 0.75
C LYS A 74 -21.06 -1.27 0.78
N GLY A 75 -21.00 -1.90 1.95
CA GLY A 75 -20.54 -3.29 2.10
C GLY A 75 -19.03 -3.49 1.89
N THR A 76 -18.25 -2.41 1.75
CA THR A 76 -16.80 -2.48 1.52
C THR A 76 -16.08 -2.63 2.85
N LYS A 77 -15.62 -3.86 3.16
CA LYS A 77 -14.78 -4.14 4.33
C LYS A 77 -13.34 -3.66 4.09
N ILE A 78 -13.10 -2.38 4.35
CA ILE A 78 -11.75 -1.80 4.42
C ILE A 78 -11.34 -1.57 5.86
N GLY A 79 -10.15 -2.09 6.21
CA GLY A 79 -9.49 -1.76 7.46
C GLY A 79 -8.73 -0.43 7.38
N ARG A 80 -8.32 0.11 8.54
CA ARG A 80 -7.51 1.33 8.62
C ARG A 80 -6.26 1.22 7.74
N ASP A 81 -5.49 0.15 7.93
CA ASP A 81 -4.16 0.00 7.31
C ASP A 81 -4.27 -0.27 5.81
N ALA A 82 -5.28 -1.03 5.37
CA ALA A 82 -5.59 -1.22 3.96
C ALA A 82 -5.91 0.11 3.24
N LEU A 83 -6.62 1.03 3.91
CA LEU A 83 -6.86 2.37 3.37
C LEU A 83 -5.56 3.20 3.27
N PHE A 84 -4.65 3.06 4.25
CA PHE A 84 -3.34 3.72 4.19
C PHE A 84 -2.50 3.20 3.02
N ASP A 85 -2.48 1.89 2.79
CA ASP A 85 -1.73 1.26 1.71
C ASP A 85 -2.30 1.68 0.35
N TYR A 86 -3.63 1.65 0.19
CA TYR A 86 -4.30 2.12 -1.03
C TYR A 86 -3.99 3.60 -1.34
N LEU A 87 -4.09 4.48 -0.35
CA LEU A 87 -3.77 5.91 -0.54
C LEU A 87 -2.27 6.17 -0.74
N ARG A 88 -1.40 5.25 -0.30
CA ARG A 88 0.04 5.30 -0.54
C ARG A 88 0.34 4.98 -2.00
N GLU A 89 -0.29 3.96 -2.57
CA GLU A 89 -0.15 3.58 -3.98
C GLU A 89 -0.63 4.71 -4.91
N GLU A 90 -1.79 5.30 -4.61
CA GLU A 90 -2.35 6.43 -5.35
C GLU A 90 -1.60 7.77 -5.11
N SER A 91 -0.50 7.77 -4.35
CA SER A 91 0.28 8.98 -3.99
C SER A 91 -0.55 10.10 -3.34
N LEU A 92 -1.69 9.76 -2.73
CA LEU A 92 -2.62 10.70 -2.09
C LEU A 92 -2.25 10.98 -0.64
N LEU A 93 -1.25 10.34 -0.05
CA LEU A 93 -0.85 10.64 1.33
C LEU A 93 -0.35 12.10 1.47
N VAL A 94 -0.86 12.81 2.49
CA VAL A 94 -0.41 14.16 2.82
C VAL A 94 1.04 14.06 3.30
N LYS A 95 1.97 14.60 2.52
CA LYS A 95 3.39 14.62 2.87
C LYS A 95 3.63 15.64 3.99
N PRO A 96 4.40 15.29 5.03
CA PRO A 96 4.78 16.26 6.06
C PRO A 96 5.64 17.36 5.42
N LYS A 97 5.20 18.61 5.52
CA LYS A 97 6.00 19.77 5.10
C LYS A 97 7.04 20.06 6.19
N ARG A 98 8.32 19.92 5.88
CA ARG A 98 9.40 20.38 6.78
C ARG A 98 9.39 21.92 6.80
N SER A 99 9.20 22.50 7.98
CA SER A 99 9.33 23.95 8.20
C SER A 99 10.60 24.20 8.99
N TYR A 100 11.60 24.78 8.36
CA TYR A 100 12.80 25.25 9.04
C TYR A 100 12.59 26.71 9.39
N THR A 101 11.94 26.97 10.52
CA THR A 101 11.82 28.35 11.02
C THR A 101 13.19 28.78 11.54
N LYS A 102 13.83 29.72 10.85
CA LYS A 102 15.00 30.41 11.37
C LYS A 102 14.51 31.37 12.45
N THR A 103 14.82 31.07 13.70
CA THR A 103 14.48 31.93 14.85
C THR A 103 15.46 33.11 15.01
N THR A 104 16.56 33.09 14.26
CA THR A 104 17.62 34.12 14.25
C THR A 104 18.00 34.49 12.82
N ASN A 105 18.01 35.80 12.52
CA ASN A 105 18.46 36.36 11.23
C ASN A 105 19.95 36.76 11.29
N SER A 106 20.80 35.87 11.80
CA SER A 106 22.24 36.11 11.79
C SER A 106 22.85 35.45 10.55
N ARG A 107 23.21 36.26 9.55
CA ARG A 107 24.26 35.94 8.58
C ARG A 107 25.57 36.41 9.21
N HIS A 108 26.24 35.52 9.92
CA HIS A 108 27.58 35.78 10.46
C HIS A 108 28.54 34.70 9.96
#